data_AF-A0A2E1Y5N8-F1
#
_entry.id   AF-A0A2E1Y5N8-F1
#
_cell.length_a   1.000
_cell.length_b   1.000
_cell.length_c   1.000
_cell.angle_alpha   90.00
_cell.angle_beta   90.00
_cell.angle_gamma   90.00
#
_symmetry.space_group_name_H-M   'P 1'
#
loop_
_entity.id
_entity.type
_entity.pdbx_description
1 polymer ?
#
loop_
_entity_poly.entity_id
_entity_poly.type
_entity_poly.pdbx_seq_one_letter_code
_entity_poly.pdbx_strand_id
1 'polypeptide(L)'
;MKTQSRTTRMLAFGALAAATTLTAACGGGSNRPEDTAYVARDVETLYGQAKAELDSGKPQLAAALFDEVERQHPYSPWARRAQLMSAFSYYVAGDYNKTVASAQRFLSIHPGNKDAPYAYYLIALSYYEQISDVQRDQKVTEQALTALREVNRRFPQTQYAADARLKIDLVEDHLAGKEMEIGRYYQRSGRWIAAQIRFQNVVDTYQTTSHAPEALYRLVESSLALGIKPEAVKYAAVLGANYPGNEWYEKAYELIEDNAAGVSAS
;
A
#
# COMPACT_ATOMS: atom_id res chain seq x y z
N MET A 1 -17.66 -23.02 61.74
CA MET A 1 -16.90 -22.93 63.01
C MET A 1 -15.58 -23.68 62.84
N LYS A 2 -14.50 -23.10 63.35
CA LYS A 2 -13.07 -23.49 63.28
C LYS A 2 -12.84 -24.97 63.64
N THR A 3 -11.86 -25.68 63.07
CA THR A 3 -10.49 -25.71 63.61
C THR A 3 -9.41 -26.20 62.61
N GLN A 4 -8.21 -25.62 62.75
CA GLN A 4 -6.95 -25.92 62.07
C GLN A 4 -6.11 -26.97 62.82
N SER A 5 -5.20 -27.65 62.11
CA SER A 5 -3.79 -27.88 62.50
C SER A 5 -2.99 -28.37 61.27
N ARG A 6 -1.99 -27.65 60.73
CA ARG A 6 -0.55 -27.59 61.12
C ARG A 6 0.09 -29.00 61.23
N THR A 7 1.27 -29.35 60.71
CA THR A 7 2.34 -28.76 59.88
C THR A 7 3.47 -29.82 59.76
N THR A 8 4.24 -29.77 58.67
CA THR A 8 5.66 -30.21 58.49
C THR A 8 6.06 -31.70 58.56
N ARG A 9 6.69 -32.19 57.47
CA ARG A 9 8.09 -32.66 57.53
C ARG A 9 8.76 -32.67 56.14
N MET A 10 9.95 -32.10 56.17
CA MET A 10 10.93 -31.87 55.10
C MET A 10 11.75 -33.14 54.79
N LEU A 11 12.24 -33.20 53.54
CA LEU A 11 13.55 -33.68 53.07
C LEU A 11 14.00 -35.13 53.34
N ALA A 12 14.25 -35.88 52.25
CA ALA A 12 15.47 -36.67 52.10
C ALA A 12 15.78 -36.95 50.62
N PHE A 13 16.93 -36.41 50.19
CA PHE A 13 17.67 -36.70 48.97
C PHE A 13 18.32 -38.10 49.02
N GLY A 14 18.51 -38.74 47.86
CA GLY A 14 19.41 -39.90 47.65
C GLY A 14 19.05 -40.64 46.35
N ALA A 15 19.60 -40.32 45.18
CA ALA A 15 20.95 -40.60 44.67
C ALA A 15 21.26 -42.10 44.45
N LEU A 16 21.13 -42.57 43.19
CA LEU A 16 22.02 -43.50 42.47
C LEU A 16 21.40 -43.69 41.06
N ALA A 17 21.87 -43.07 39.97
CA ALA A 17 23.13 -43.26 39.25
C ALA A 17 23.38 -44.71 38.78
N ALA A 18 23.25 -44.91 37.47
CA ALA A 18 23.97 -45.85 36.58
C ALA A 18 23.08 -46.80 35.76
N ALA A 19 22.72 -46.37 34.53
CA ALA A 19 22.62 -47.24 33.36
C ALA A 19 22.48 -46.40 32.08
N THR A 20 23.59 -45.77 31.68
CA THR A 20 23.78 -45.26 30.32
C THR A 20 24.18 -46.41 29.41
N THR A 21 23.34 -46.78 28.42
CA THR A 21 23.79 -47.25 27.10
C THR A 21 22.73 -46.95 26.02
N LEU A 22 23.06 -45.98 25.17
CA LEU A 22 22.95 -46.04 23.71
C LEU A 22 21.58 -46.33 23.07
N THR A 23 20.81 -45.27 22.86
CA THR A 23 20.08 -45.10 21.59
C THR A 23 20.36 -43.69 21.05
N ALA A 24 21.28 -43.63 20.10
CA ALA A 24 21.64 -42.45 19.36
C ALA A 24 20.58 -42.12 18.30
N ALA A 25 20.33 -40.82 18.16
CA ALA A 25 20.15 -40.11 16.89
C ALA A 25 19.01 -40.55 15.94
N CYS A 26 17.86 -39.89 16.09
CA CYS A 26 17.04 -39.42 14.96
C CYS A 26 16.57 -37.98 15.24
N GLY A 27 17.52 -37.04 15.30
CA GLY A 27 17.25 -35.61 15.23
C GLY A 27 17.10 -35.20 13.77
N GLY A 28 15.92 -35.42 13.19
CA GLY A 28 15.61 -35.07 11.81
C GLY A 28 15.49 -33.57 11.60
N GLY A 29 16.54 -32.98 11.03
CA GLY A 29 16.48 -31.90 10.04
C GLY A 29 15.68 -30.65 10.41
N SER A 30 16.20 -29.82 11.32
CA SER A 30 15.86 -28.40 11.29
C SER A 30 16.47 -27.78 10.03
N ASN A 31 15.67 -27.61 8.99
CA ASN A 31 16.04 -26.83 7.80
C ASN A 31 16.09 -25.35 8.22
N ARG A 32 17.16 -24.96 8.90
CA ARG A 32 17.53 -23.55 9.05
C ARG A 32 18.06 -23.12 7.68
N PRO A 33 17.65 -21.96 7.14
CA PRO A 33 18.32 -21.41 5.96
C PRO A 33 19.81 -21.39 6.29
N GLU A 34 20.60 -22.06 5.45
CA GLU A 34 22.04 -22.07 5.56
C GLU A 34 22.48 -20.61 5.62
N ASP A 35 23.08 -20.23 6.76
CA ASP A 35 23.71 -18.92 6.93
C ASP A 35 24.56 -18.69 5.68
N THR A 36 24.39 -17.53 5.05
CA THR A 36 25.23 -17.07 3.96
C THR A 36 26.67 -17.00 4.46
N ALA A 37 27.38 -18.12 4.41
CA ALA A 37 28.74 -18.23 4.89
C ALA A 37 29.58 -17.27 4.06
N TYR A 38 30.30 -16.38 4.74
CA TYR A 38 31.19 -15.44 4.09
C TYR A 38 32.23 -16.20 3.26
N VAL A 39 32.08 -16.12 1.94
CA VAL A 39 33.08 -16.57 0.97
C VAL A 39 33.53 -15.32 0.23
N ALA A 40 34.80 -14.94 0.41
CA ALA A 40 35.41 -13.87 -0.37
C ALA A 40 35.38 -14.28 -1.84
N ARG A 41 34.59 -13.57 -2.65
CA ARG A 41 34.47 -13.78 -4.10
C ARG A 41 34.84 -12.48 -4.80
N ASP A 42 35.42 -12.60 -6.00
CA ASP A 42 35.56 -11.43 -6.83
C ASP A 42 34.18 -10.84 -7.14
N VAL A 43 34.14 -9.52 -7.30
CA VAL A 43 32.87 -8.78 -7.38
C VAL A 43 32.05 -9.16 -8.63
N GLU A 44 32.72 -9.53 -9.73
CA GLU A 44 32.06 -9.89 -10.98
C GLU A 44 31.40 -11.26 -10.88
N THR A 45 32.07 -12.24 -10.29
CA THR A 45 31.52 -13.57 -10.02
C THR A 45 30.33 -13.48 -9.08
N LEU A 46 30.44 -12.70 -7.98
CA LEU A 46 29.35 -12.57 -7.02
C LEU A 46 28.13 -11.87 -7.63
N TYR A 47 28.35 -10.79 -8.39
CA TYR A 47 27.27 -10.11 -9.12
C TYR A 47 26.65 -11.01 -10.20
N GLY A 48 27.49 -11.73 -10.94
CA GLY A 48 27.07 -12.66 -11.98
C GLY A 48 26.21 -13.80 -11.42
N GLN A 49 26.58 -14.34 -10.27
CA GLN A 49 25.78 -15.33 -9.57
C GLN A 49 24.43 -14.77 -9.11
N ALA A 50 24.42 -13.58 -8.49
CA ALA A 50 23.18 -12.92 -8.08
C ALA A 50 22.20 -12.76 -9.26
N LYS A 51 22.74 -12.32 -10.41
CA LYS A 51 21.97 -12.23 -11.65
C LYS A 51 21.48 -13.59 -12.13
N ALA A 52 22.31 -14.63 -12.10
CA ALA A 52 21.93 -15.97 -12.52
C ALA A 52 20.78 -16.54 -11.67
N GLU A 53 20.80 -16.34 -10.35
CA GLU A 53 19.70 -16.76 -9.47
C GLU A 53 18.41 -15.98 -9.76
N LEU A 54 18.51 -14.68 -10.08
CA LEU A 54 17.36 -13.86 -10.48
C LEU A 54 16.75 -14.38 -11.78
N ASP A 55 17.58 -14.60 -12.80
CA ASP A 55 17.17 -15.13 -14.11
C ASP A 55 16.57 -16.55 -13.98
N SER A 56 17.01 -17.32 -12.97
CA SER A 56 16.50 -18.66 -12.66
C SER A 56 15.21 -18.66 -11.83
N GLY A 57 14.61 -17.49 -11.58
CA GLY A 57 13.36 -17.37 -10.84
C GLY A 57 13.50 -17.51 -9.32
N LYS A 58 14.69 -17.25 -8.75
CA LYS A 58 14.95 -17.25 -7.31
C LYS A 58 15.25 -15.83 -6.81
N PRO A 59 14.27 -14.91 -6.86
CA PRO A 59 14.49 -13.49 -6.58
C PRO A 59 14.93 -13.22 -5.14
N GLN A 60 14.45 -14.00 -4.16
CA GLN A 60 14.86 -13.83 -2.75
C GLN A 60 16.35 -14.13 -2.54
N LEU A 61 16.86 -15.19 -3.17
CA LEU A 61 18.28 -15.55 -3.11
C LEU A 61 19.13 -14.52 -3.87
N ALA A 62 18.66 -14.08 -5.03
CA ALA A 62 19.32 -13.03 -5.81
C ALA A 62 19.46 -11.73 -5.01
N ALA A 63 18.40 -11.31 -4.31
CA ALA A 63 18.43 -10.11 -3.47
C ALA A 63 19.52 -10.20 -2.38
N ALA A 64 19.60 -11.33 -1.68
CA ALA A 64 20.63 -11.57 -0.68
C ALA A 64 22.05 -11.54 -1.28
N LEU A 65 22.25 -12.12 -2.47
CA LEU A 65 23.54 -12.09 -3.15
C LEU A 65 23.90 -10.68 -3.64
N PHE A 66 22.93 -9.88 -4.11
CA PHE A 66 23.16 -8.47 -4.46
C PHE A 66 23.50 -7.62 -3.23
N ASP A 67 22.84 -7.84 -2.08
CA ASP A 67 23.21 -7.20 -0.81
C ASP A 67 24.65 -7.60 -0.40
N GLU A 68 25.04 -8.84 -0.66
CA GLU A 68 26.40 -9.33 -0.38
C GLU A 68 27.46 -8.65 -1.29
N VAL A 69 27.13 -8.32 -2.54
CA VAL A 69 28.02 -7.52 -3.42
C VAL A 69 28.31 -6.16 -2.80
N GLU A 70 27.28 -5.47 -2.32
CA GLU A 70 27.44 -4.18 -1.62
C GLU A 70 28.28 -4.34 -0.34
N ARG A 71 27.99 -5.38 0.45
CA ARG A 71 28.65 -5.61 1.74
C ARG A 71 30.13 -5.92 1.60
N GLN A 72 30.51 -6.76 0.62
CA GLN A 72 31.90 -7.16 0.41
C GLN A 72 32.69 -6.11 -0.38
N HIS A 73 32.06 -5.42 -1.33
CA HIS A 73 32.75 -4.54 -2.29
C HIS A 73 32.11 -3.14 -2.39
N PRO A 74 31.93 -2.39 -1.28
CA PRO A 74 31.09 -1.19 -1.24
C PRO A 74 31.53 -0.05 -2.18
N TYR A 75 32.81 0.00 -2.56
CA TYR A 75 33.37 1.01 -3.46
C TYR A 75 33.47 0.54 -4.91
N SER A 76 33.08 -0.70 -5.21
CA SER A 76 33.09 -1.22 -6.57
C SER A 76 32.06 -0.51 -7.45
N PRO A 77 32.36 -0.30 -8.75
CA PRO A 77 31.36 0.14 -9.71
C PRO A 77 30.10 -0.76 -9.73
N TRP A 78 30.26 -2.04 -9.38
CA TRP A 78 29.17 -3.02 -9.29
C TRP A 78 28.28 -2.86 -8.06
N ALA A 79 28.79 -2.33 -6.94
CA ALA A 79 28.02 -2.21 -5.70
C ALA A 79 26.79 -1.31 -5.86
N ARG A 80 26.97 -0.17 -6.55
CA ARG A 80 25.85 0.73 -6.86
C ARG A 80 24.75 0.04 -7.68
N ARG A 81 25.16 -0.74 -8.68
CA ARG A 81 24.21 -1.50 -9.51
C ARG A 81 23.56 -2.62 -8.69
N ALA A 82 24.32 -3.29 -7.83
CA ALA A 82 23.83 -4.35 -6.97
C ALA A 82 22.79 -3.85 -5.96
N GLN A 83 22.99 -2.67 -5.35
CA GLN A 83 21.99 -2.06 -4.46
C GLN A 83 20.61 -1.92 -5.13
N LEU A 84 20.58 -1.40 -6.35
CA LEU A 84 19.32 -1.25 -7.10
C LEU A 84 18.74 -2.61 -7.51
N MET A 85 19.60 -3.54 -7.93
CA MET A 85 19.17 -4.90 -8.28
C MET A 85 18.66 -5.69 -7.06
N SER A 86 19.19 -5.43 -5.86
CA SER A 86 18.68 -5.97 -4.61
C SER A 86 17.24 -5.49 -4.38
N ALA A 87 17.00 -4.18 -4.47
CA ALA A 87 15.65 -3.62 -4.37
C ALA A 87 14.70 -4.23 -5.41
N PHE A 88 15.12 -4.32 -6.67
CA PHE A 88 14.32 -4.96 -7.72
C PHE A 88 14.04 -6.44 -7.42
N SER A 89 15.04 -7.18 -6.96
CA SER A 89 14.88 -8.60 -6.65
C SER A 89 13.92 -8.82 -5.49
N TYR A 90 13.94 -7.96 -4.46
CA TYR A 90 12.91 -7.99 -3.41
C TYR A 90 11.51 -7.71 -3.95
N TYR A 91 11.37 -6.78 -4.91
CA TYR A 91 10.07 -6.49 -5.53
C TYR A 91 9.53 -7.72 -6.27
N VAL A 92 10.37 -8.36 -7.07
CA VAL A 92 10.01 -9.60 -7.79
C VAL A 92 9.69 -10.74 -6.83
N ALA A 93 10.32 -10.79 -5.65
CA ALA A 93 10.00 -11.74 -4.59
C ALA A 93 8.70 -11.43 -3.84
N GLY A 94 8.07 -10.27 -4.08
CA GLY A 94 6.90 -9.80 -3.32
C GLY A 94 7.25 -9.24 -1.93
N ASP A 95 8.53 -9.06 -1.61
CA ASP A 95 8.98 -8.45 -0.35
C ASP A 95 9.03 -6.92 -0.51
N TYR A 96 7.84 -6.32 -0.55
CA TYR A 96 7.67 -4.88 -0.80
C TYR A 96 8.30 -4.01 0.29
N ASN A 97 8.31 -4.47 1.54
CA ASN A 97 8.94 -3.73 2.65
C ASN A 97 10.45 -3.65 2.46
N LYS A 98 11.11 -4.77 2.12
CA LYS A 98 12.55 -4.73 1.80
C LYS A 98 12.84 -3.98 0.52
N THR A 99 11.96 -4.04 -0.47
CA THR A 99 12.09 -3.22 -1.69
C THR A 99 12.17 -1.74 -1.34
N VAL A 100 11.22 -1.24 -0.54
CA VAL A 100 11.19 0.17 -0.12
C VAL A 100 12.46 0.53 0.65
N ALA A 101 12.85 -0.29 1.62
CA ALA A 101 14.05 -0.02 2.43
C ALA A 101 15.34 0.01 1.58
N SER A 102 15.53 -0.96 0.68
CA SER A 102 16.70 -1.03 -0.20
C SER A 102 16.71 0.11 -1.23
N ALA A 103 15.56 0.45 -1.83
CA ALA A 103 15.46 1.55 -2.77
C ALA A 103 15.71 2.92 -2.09
N GLN A 104 15.19 3.13 -0.87
CA GLN A 104 15.47 4.33 -0.09
C GLN A 104 16.96 4.45 0.28
N ARG A 105 17.61 3.33 0.64
CA ARG A 105 19.07 3.28 0.88
C ARG A 105 19.85 3.67 -0.39
N PHE A 106 19.48 3.12 -1.54
CA PHE A 106 20.09 3.50 -2.81
C PHE A 106 19.97 5.01 -3.08
N LEU A 107 18.77 5.57 -2.89
CA LEU A 107 18.51 7.00 -3.13
C LEU A 107 19.24 7.92 -2.14
N SER A 108 19.43 7.50 -0.88
CA SER A 108 20.15 8.30 0.11
C SER A 108 21.66 8.34 -0.17
N ILE A 109 22.24 7.24 -0.63
CA ILE A 109 23.67 7.14 -0.96
C ILE A 109 23.95 7.72 -2.36
N HIS A 110 23.01 7.59 -3.30
CA HIS A 110 23.21 7.93 -4.71
C HIS A 110 22.07 8.78 -5.33
N PRO A 111 21.76 9.97 -4.76
CA PRO A 111 20.60 10.76 -5.17
C PRO A 111 20.63 11.28 -6.62
N GLY A 112 21.83 11.52 -7.17
CA GLY A 112 22.03 12.00 -8.55
C GLY A 112 22.23 10.89 -9.59
N ASN A 113 21.98 9.63 -9.23
CA ASN A 113 22.20 8.52 -10.15
C ASN A 113 21.15 8.51 -11.28
N LYS A 114 21.57 8.12 -12.48
CA LYS A 114 20.68 7.98 -13.65
C LYS A 114 19.51 7.00 -13.44
N ASP A 115 19.68 6.03 -12.54
CA ASP A 115 18.69 5.00 -12.21
C ASP A 115 17.83 5.39 -10.99
N ALA A 116 18.04 6.59 -10.41
CA ALA A 116 17.18 7.12 -9.35
C ALA A 116 15.67 7.15 -9.72
N PRO A 117 15.26 7.50 -10.96
CA PRO A 117 13.85 7.42 -11.34
C PRO A 117 13.25 6.03 -11.13
N TYR A 118 14.02 4.98 -11.42
CA TYR A 118 13.57 3.60 -11.24
C TYR A 118 13.46 3.21 -9.77
N ALA A 119 14.41 3.64 -8.92
CA ALA A 119 14.33 3.40 -7.48
C ALA A 119 13.11 4.07 -6.83
N TYR A 120 12.82 5.33 -7.18
CA TYR A 120 11.58 6.00 -6.74
C TYR A 120 10.33 5.26 -7.21
N TYR A 121 10.35 4.77 -8.46
CA TYR A 121 9.24 4.01 -9.01
C TYR A 121 9.05 2.65 -8.33
N LEU A 122 10.11 1.92 -7.98
CA LEU A 122 10.03 0.69 -7.18
C LEU A 122 9.39 0.93 -5.81
N ILE A 123 9.69 2.06 -5.16
CA ILE A 123 9.03 2.44 -3.89
C ILE A 123 7.54 2.64 -4.13
N ALA A 124 7.17 3.38 -5.18
CA ALA A 124 5.78 3.66 -5.51
C ALA A 124 4.99 2.37 -5.84
N LEU A 125 5.56 1.49 -6.66
CA LEU A 125 4.98 0.19 -6.96
C LEU A 125 4.83 -0.66 -5.71
N SER A 126 5.84 -0.70 -4.83
CA SER A 126 5.78 -1.49 -3.60
C SER A 126 4.63 -1.08 -2.68
N TYR A 127 4.30 0.21 -2.61
CA TYR A 127 3.08 0.65 -1.90
C TYR A 127 1.81 0.32 -2.69
N TYR A 128 1.83 0.50 -4.01
CA TYR A 128 0.70 0.21 -4.88
C TYR A 128 0.27 -1.28 -4.81
N GLU A 129 1.20 -2.22 -4.85
CA GLU A 129 0.91 -3.66 -4.74
C GLU A 129 0.36 -4.07 -3.37
N GLN A 130 0.56 -3.23 -2.35
CA GLN A 130 0.04 -3.44 -1.00
C GLN A 130 -1.30 -2.74 -0.75
N ILE A 131 -1.90 -2.11 -1.76
CA ILE A 131 -3.24 -1.54 -1.65
C ILE A 131 -4.22 -2.67 -1.35
N SER A 132 -4.95 -2.47 -0.25
CA SER A 132 -5.99 -3.40 0.17
C SER A 132 -7.36 -2.88 -0.21
N ASP A 133 -8.36 -3.74 -0.10
CA ASP A 133 -9.75 -3.41 -0.40
C ASP A 133 -10.20 -2.06 0.22
N VAL A 134 -11.04 -1.33 -0.51
CA VAL A 134 -11.63 -0.05 -0.11
C VAL A 134 -12.27 -0.07 1.29
N GLN A 135 -12.80 -1.21 1.76
CA GLN A 135 -13.33 -1.31 3.13
C GLN A 135 -12.27 -1.16 4.23
N ARG A 136 -11.00 -1.44 3.93
CA ARG A 136 -9.91 -1.48 4.92
C ARG A 136 -9.26 -0.12 5.12
N ASP A 137 -8.23 -0.08 5.98
CA ASP A 137 -7.39 1.09 6.22
C ASP A 137 -6.66 1.50 4.91
N GLN A 138 -6.62 2.80 4.64
CA GLN A 138 -6.13 3.34 3.37
C GLN A 138 -4.76 4.03 3.49
N LYS A 139 -4.05 3.88 4.62
CA LYS A 139 -2.75 4.52 4.82
C LYS A 139 -1.74 4.14 3.74
N VAL A 140 -1.71 2.86 3.36
CA VAL A 140 -0.81 2.37 2.30
C VAL A 140 -1.20 2.94 0.93
N THR A 141 -2.50 3.08 0.67
CA THR A 141 -3.04 3.72 -0.54
C THR A 141 -2.59 5.19 -0.65
N GLU A 142 -2.64 5.94 0.45
CA GLU A 142 -2.14 7.32 0.51
C GLU A 142 -0.61 7.42 0.33
N GLN A 143 0.14 6.44 0.87
CA GLN A 143 1.58 6.32 0.64
C GLN A 143 1.89 6.03 -0.83
N ALA A 144 1.13 5.15 -1.47
CA ALA A 144 1.24 4.88 -2.90
C ALA A 144 0.99 6.15 -3.72
N LEU A 145 -0.09 6.88 -3.44
CA LEU A 145 -0.42 8.13 -4.14
C LEU A 145 0.72 9.14 -4.02
N THR A 146 1.25 9.32 -2.81
CA THR A 146 2.35 10.25 -2.54
C THR A 146 3.62 9.85 -3.29
N ALA A 147 3.98 8.57 -3.27
CA ALA A 147 5.16 8.05 -3.95
C ALA A 147 5.04 8.15 -5.48
N LEU A 148 3.87 7.83 -6.05
CA LEU A 148 3.61 7.95 -7.48
C LEU A 148 3.66 9.42 -7.94
N ARG A 149 3.04 10.33 -7.18
CA ARG A 149 3.12 11.78 -7.45
C ARG A 149 4.56 12.28 -7.40
N GLU A 150 5.38 11.74 -6.50
CA GLU A 150 6.80 12.09 -6.41
C GLU A 150 7.58 11.66 -7.65
N VAL A 151 7.32 10.46 -8.19
CA VAL A 151 7.90 9.98 -9.47
C VAL A 151 7.52 10.95 -10.59
N ASN A 152 6.24 11.27 -10.74
CA ASN A 152 5.76 12.16 -11.78
C ASN A 152 6.34 13.58 -11.65
N ARG A 153 6.42 14.11 -10.43
CA ARG A 153 6.93 15.46 -10.15
C ARG A 153 8.42 15.58 -10.42
N ARG A 154 9.22 14.58 -10.02
CA ARG A 154 10.68 14.62 -10.17
C ARG A 154 11.14 14.21 -11.57
N PHE A 155 10.46 13.26 -12.20
CA PHE A 155 10.92 12.62 -13.43
C PHE A 155 9.86 12.58 -14.54
N PRO A 156 9.21 13.72 -14.87
CA PRO A 156 8.00 13.76 -15.70
C PRO A 156 8.16 13.22 -17.12
N GLN A 157 9.39 13.15 -17.65
CA GLN A 157 9.69 12.70 -19.01
C GLN A 157 10.06 11.22 -19.11
N THR A 158 10.03 10.49 -17.99
CA THR A 158 10.40 9.06 -17.97
C THR A 158 9.18 8.16 -18.24
N GLN A 159 9.42 6.95 -18.75
CA GLN A 159 8.38 5.92 -18.87
C GLN A 159 7.72 5.59 -17.52
N TYR A 160 8.49 5.69 -16.42
CA TYR A 160 7.98 5.48 -15.06
C TYR A 160 6.97 6.53 -14.65
N ALA A 161 7.14 7.79 -15.09
CA ALA A 161 6.14 8.83 -14.85
C ALA A 161 4.88 8.64 -15.69
N ALA A 162 4.99 8.10 -16.91
CA ALA A 162 3.83 7.78 -17.73
C ALA A 162 2.96 6.69 -17.05
N ASP A 163 3.58 5.60 -16.59
CA ASP A 163 2.87 4.56 -15.83
C ASP A 163 2.34 5.11 -14.48
N ALA A 164 3.16 5.88 -13.75
CA ALA A 164 2.74 6.45 -12.48
C ALA A 164 1.51 7.34 -12.58
N ARG A 165 1.32 8.09 -13.68
CA ARG A 165 0.10 8.88 -13.91
C ARG A 165 -1.14 8.01 -13.99
N LEU A 166 -1.09 6.93 -14.77
CA LEU A 166 -2.21 5.99 -14.86
C LEU A 166 -2.52 5.37 -13.49
N LYS A 167 -1.49 5.01 -12.72
CA LYS A 167 -1.66 4.49 -11.37
C LYS A 167 -2.18 5.53 -10.38
N ILE A 168 -1.82 6.81 -10.52
CA ILE A 168 -2.38 7.90 -9.72
C ILE A 168 -3.90 7.94 -9.92
N ASP A 169 -4.37 7.91 -11.16
CA ASP A 169 -5.81 7.94 -11.46
C ASP A 169 -6.54 6.76 -10.79
N LEU A 170 -5.96 5.56 -10.86
CA LEU A 170 -6.52 4.36 -10.21
C LEU A 170 -6.53 4.46 -8.68
N VAL A 171 -5.49 5.02 -8.09
CA VAL A 171 -5.39 5.20 -6.63
C VAL A 171 -6.37 6.27 -6.14
N GLU A 172 -6.52 7.36 -6.88
CA GLU A 172 -7.49 8.41 -6.59
C GLU A 172 -8.93 7.88 -6.70
N ASP A 173 -9.24 7.09 -7.73
CA ASP A 173 -10.54 6.43 -7.87
C ASP A 173 -10.83 5.49 -6.68
N HIS A 174 -9.83 4.72 -6.23
CA HIS A 174 -9.96 3.86 -5.05
C HIS A 174 -10.21 4.65 -3.76
N LEU A 175 -9.50 5.77 -3.54
CA LEU A 175 -9.70 6.64 -2.38
C LEU A 175 -11.05 7.35 -2.43
N ALA A 176 -11.51 7.77 -3.61
CA ALA A 176 -12.86 8.29 -3.79
C ALA A 176 -13.92 7.22 -3.47
N GLY A 177 -13.69 5.98 -3.87
CA GLY A 177 -14.53 4.84 -3.53
C GLY A 177 -14.71 4.67 -2.01
N LYS A 178 -13.67 4.94 -1.22
CA LYS A 178 -13.73 4.91 0.26
C LYS A 178 -14.70 5.93 0.80
N GLU A 179 -14.57 7.18 0.35
CA GLU A 179 -15.46 8.26 0.76
C GLU A 179 -16.91 7.96 0.35
N MET A 180 -17.11 7.43 -0.87
CA MET A 180 -18.42 7.01 -1.35
C MET A 180 -19.04 5.89 -0.52
N GLU A 181 -18.27 4.89 -0.12
CA GLU A 181 -18.75 3.81 0.74
C GLU A 181 -19.25 4.32 2.09
N ILE A 182 -18.45 5.16 2.75
CA ILE A 182 -18.80 5.76 4.04
C ILE A 182 -20.01 6.69 3.88
N GLY A 183 -20.01 7.52 2.84
CA GLY A 183 -21.11 8.44 2.52
C GLY A 183 -22.42 7.70 2.32
N ARG A 184 -22.43 6.65 1.49
CA ARG A 184 -23.60 5.80 1.26
C ARG A 184 -24.10 5.11 2.54
N TYR A 185 -23.18 4.66 3.39
CA TYR A 185 -23.55 4.10 4.70
C TYR A 185 -24.26 5.13 5.59
N TYR A 186 -23.73 6.35 5.67
CA TYR A 186 -24.35 7.45 6.43
C TYR A 186 -25.70 7.85 5.86
N GLN A 187 -25.81 7.93 4.54
CA GLN A 187 -27.05 8.27 3.84
C GLN A 187 -28.16 7.24 4.12
N ARG A 188 -27.86 5.93 3.97
CA ARG A 188 -28.80 4.85 4.32
C ARG A 188 -29.21 4.85 5.79
N SER A 189 -28.38 5.39 6.67
CA SER A 189 -28.65 5.51 8.10
C SER A 189 -29.39 6.79 8.48
N GLY A 190 -29.82 7.62 7.51
CA GLY A 190 -30.49 8.91 7.75
C GLY A 190 -29.57 10.01 8.30
N ARG A 191 -28.24 9.82 8.26
CA ARG A 191 -27.26 10.79 8.74
C ARG A 191 -26.77 11.68 7.60
N TRP A 192 -27.69 12.50 7.08
CA TRP A 192 -27.52 13.30 5.88
C TRP A 192 -26.33 14.28 5.94
N ILE A 193 -26.15 15.01 7.05
CA ILE A 193 -25.02 15.96 7.19
C ILE A 193 -23.67 15.24 7.08
N ALA A 194 -23.54 14.09 7.74
CA ALA A 194 -22.31 13.31 7.69
C ALA A 194 -22.07 12.70 6.30
N ALA A 195 -23.14 12.29 5.62
CA ALA A 195 -23.06 11.80 4.24
C ALA A 195 -22.61 12.93 3.28
N GLN A 196 -23.21 14.12 3.42
CA GLN A 196 -22.88 15.29 2.61
C GLN A 196 -21.39 15.64 2.71
N ILE A 197 -20.80 15.62 3.90
CA ILE A 197 -19.35 15.86 4.08
C ILE A 197 -18.51 14.86 3.27
N ARG A 198 -18.89 13.57 3.27
CA ARG A 198 -18.17 12.52 2.53
C ARG A 198 -18.27 12.71 1.02
N PHE A 199 -19.46 12.99 0.51
CA PHE A 199 -19.63 13.24 -0.92
C PHE A 199 -18.98 14.54 -1.37
N GLN A 200 -18.99 15.58 -0.53
CA GLN A 200 -18.29 16.83 -0.80
C GLN A 200 -16.78 16.60 -0.91
N ASN A 201 -16.19 15.76 -0.04
CA ASN A 201 -14.77 15.40 -0.16
C ASN A 201 -14.45 14.78 -1.54
N VAL A 202 -15.35 13.95 -2.09
CA VAL A 202 -15.19 13.38 -3.43
C VAL A 202 -15.20 14.47 -4.49
N VAL A 203 -16.16 15.39 -4.42
CA VAL A 203 -16.29 16.50 -5.37
C VAL A 203 -15.16 17.54 -5.23
N ASP A 204 -14.58 17.70 -4.04
CA ASP A 204 -13.52 18.69 -3.83
C ASP A 204 -12.13 18.13 -4.15
N THR A 205 -11.89 16.85 -3.82
CA THR A 205 -10.55 16.24 -3.86
C THR A 205 -10.37 15.29 -5.05
N TYR A 206 -11.44 14.64 -5.51
CA TYR A 206 -11.38 13.52 -6.45
C TYR A 206 -12.26 13.77 -7.70
N GLN A 207 -12.24 15.01 -8.22
CA GLN A 207 -13.10 15.50 -9.32
C GLN A 207 -12.98 14.70 -10.62
N THR A 208 -11.81 14.12 -10.88
CA THR A 208 -11.49 13.38 -12.11
C THR A 208 -11.88 11.90 -12.03
N THR A 209 -12.33 11.42 -10.86
CA THR A 209 -12.65 10.02 -10.64
C THR A 209 -14.03 9.64 -11.17
N SER A 210 -14.25 8.34 -11.37
CA SER A 210 -15.54 7.82 -11.82
C SER A 210 -16.67 8.02 -10.80
N HIS A 211 -16.31 8.32 -9.55
CA HIS A 211 -17.22 8.55 -8.44
C HIS A 211 -17.78 9.97 -8.33
N ALA A 212 -17.16 10.96 -8.98
CA ALA A 212 -17.59 12.36 -8.88
C ALA A 212 -19.04 12.60 -9.33
N PRO A 213 -19.55 12.00 -10.43
CA PRO A 213 -20.96 12.15 -10.83
C PRO A 213 -21.95 11.59 -9.80
N GLU A 214 -21.68 10.39 -9.27
CA GLU A 214 -22.52 9.80 -8.22
C GLU A 214 -22.49 10.68 -6.96
N ALA A 215 -21.31 11.15 -6.54
CA ALA A 215 -21.17 12.01 -5.37
C ALA A 215 -22.03 13.28 -5.49
N LEU A 216 -22.00 13.96 -6.64
CA LEU A 216 -22.86 15.12 -6.92
C LEU A 216 -24.34 14.76 -6.81
N TYR A 217 -24.77 13.65 -7.38
CA TYR A 217 -26.16 13.19 -7.25
C TYR A 217 -26.53 12.90 -5.79
N ARG A 218 -25.66 12.24 -5.02
CA ARG A 218 -25.91 11.99 -3.59
C ARG A 218 -25.96 13.28 -2.75
N LEU A 219 -25.23 14.31 -3.16
CA LEU A 219 -25.33 15.65 -2.57
C LEU A 219 -26.71 16.27 -2.85
N VAL A 220 -27.26 16.12 -4.06
CA VAL A 220 -28.65 16.51 -4.37
C VAL A 220 -29.64 15.81 -3.44
N GLU A 221 -29.57 14.48 -3.34
CA GLU A 221 -30.45 13.70 -2.45
C GLU A 221 -30.35 14.16 -1.00
N SER A 222 -29.11 14.36 -0.50
CA SER A 222 -28.86 14.77 0.88
C SER A 222 -29.38 16.18 1.17
N SER A 223 -29.18 17.12 0.25
CA SER A 223 -29.67 18.49 0.39
C SER A 223 -31.20 18.57 0.37
N LEU A 224 -31.87 17.78 -0.47
CA LEU A 224 -33.33 17.69 -0.47
C LEU A 224 -33.87 17.06 0.81
N ALA A 225 -33.24 15.99 1.31
CA ALA A 225 -33.62 15.36 2.57
C ALA A 225 -33.48 16.32 3.78
N LEU A 226 -32.53 17.26 3.71
CA LEU A 226 -32.36 18.33 4.69
C LEU A 226 -33.28 19.55 4.48
N GLY A 227 -34.03 19.60 3.36
CA GLY A 227 -34.90 20.72 3.00
C GLY A 227 -34.18 21.92 2.39
N ILE A 228 -32.90 21.78 2.03
CA ILE A 228 -32.05 22.85 1.50
C ILE A 228 -32.10 22.83 -0.04
N LYS A 229 -33.27 23.18 -0.58
CA LYS A 229 -33.55 23.11 -2.03
C LYS A 229 -32.56 23.92 -2.90
N PRO A 230 -32.14 25.15 -2.55
CA PRO A 230 -31.20 25.90 -3.37
C PRO A 230 -29.85 25.19 -3.58
N GLU A 231 -29.34 24.53 -2.54
CA GLU A 231 -28.08 23.78 -2.63
C GLU A 231 -28.25 22.53 -3.51
N ALA A 232 -29.40 21.85 -3.40
CA ALA A 232 -29.72 20.71 -4.28
C ALA A 232 -29.71 21.12 -5.76
N VAL A 233 -30.35 22.24 -6.11
CA VAL A 233 -30.37 22.77 -7.49
C VAL A 233 -28.95 23.10 -7.96
N LYS A 234 -28.12 23.68 -7.09
CA LYS A 234 -26.72 24.00 -7.41
C LYS A 234 -25.90 22.74 -7.71
N TYR A 235 -25.99 21.69 -6.89
CA TYR A 235 -25.29 20.43 -7.16
C TYR A 235 -25.78 19.77 -8.46
N ALA A 236 -27.09 19.78 -8.73
CA ALA A 236 -27.64 19.26 -9.98
C ALA A 236 -27.16 20.06 -11.22
N ALA A 237 -27.04 21.38 -11.09
CA ALA A 237 -26.50 22.23 -12.15
C ALA A 237 -25.01 21.93 -12.42
N VAL A 238 -24.20 21.74 -11.37
CA VAL A 238 -22.79 21.32 -11.50
C VAL A 238 -22.69 19.96 -12.18
N LEU A 239 -23.55 19.01 -11.80
CA LEU A 239 -23.61 17.68 -12.41
C LEU A 239 -23.95 17.75 -13.90
N GLY A 240 -24.99 18.50 -14.26
CA GLY A 240 -25.38 18.68 -15.67
C GLY A 240 -24.34 19.41 -16.51
N ALA A 241 -23.64 20.39 -15.93
CA ALA A 241 -22.60 21.14 -16.62
C ALA A 241 -21.35 20.31 -16.93
N ASN A 242 -20.93 19.45 -15.99
CA ASN A 242 -19.67 18.70 -16.11
C ASN A 242 -19.85 17.28 -16.66
N TYR A 243 -21.02 16.67 -16.48
CA TYR A 243 -21.30 15.29 -16.86
C TYR A 243 -22.64 15.15 -17.63
N PRO A 244 -22.81 15.87 -18.75
CA PRO A 244 -24.05 15.82 -19.51
C PRO A 244 -24.31 14.41 -20.06
N GLY A 245 -25.56 13.95 -19.97
CA GLY A 245 -25.98 12.63 -20.48
C GLY A 245 -25.50 11.42 -19.65
N ASN A 246 -24.97 11.65 -18.44
CA ASN A 246 -24.67 10.57 -17.50
C ASN A 246 -25.94 10.15 -16.73
N GLU A 247 -26.06 8.87 -16.35
CA GLU A 247 -27.22 8.34 -15.62
C GLU A 247 -27.53 9.10 -14.31
N TRP A 248 -26.52 9.66 -13.65
CA TRP A 248 -26.69 10.42 -12.42
C TRP A 248 -27.34 11.77 -12.67
N TYR A 249 -27.07 12.37 -13.84
CA TYR A 249 -27.70 13.62 -14.24
C TYR A 249 -29.21 13.44 -14.49
N GLU A 250 -29.60 12.39 -15.21
CA GLU A 250 -31.01 12.08 -15.48
C GLU A 250 -31.79 11.91 -14.15
N LYS A 251 -31.24 11.11 -13.23
CA LYS A 251 -31.82 10.92 -11.89
C LYS A 251 -31.87 12.22 -11.08
N ALA A 252 -30.84 13.07 -11.17
CA ALA A 252 -30.83 14.36 -10.47
C ALA A 252 -31.89 15.32 -11.03
N TYR A 253 -32.05 15.35 -12.35
CA TYR A 253 -33.02 16.21 -13.03
C TYR A 253 -34.45 15.86 -12.62
N GLU A 254 -34.83 14.59 -12.70
CA GLU A 254 -36.13 14.10 -12.24
C GLU A 254 -36.39 14.47 -10.77
N LEU A 255 -35.39 14.25 -9.91
CA LEU A 255 -35.51 14.52 -8.48
C LEU A 255 -35.73 16.01 -8.17
N ILE A 256 -35.09 16.90 -8.94
CA ILE A 256 -35.26 18.36 -8.80
C ILE A 256 -36.62 18.82 -9.30
N GLU A 257 -37.10 18.33 -10.44
CA GLU A 257 -38.44 18.65 -10.96
C GLU A 257 -39.52 18.28 -9.93
N ASP A 258 -39.42 17.11 -9.30
CA ASP A 258 -40.41 16.64 -8.33
C ASP A 258 -40.41 17.43 -7.01
N ASN A 259 -39.23 17.89 -6.56
CA ASN A 259 -39.06 18.39 -5.18
C ASN A 259 -38.71 19.88 -5.09
N ALA A 260 -38.22 20.49 -6.16
CA ALA A 260 -37.65 21.83 -6.18
C ALA A 260 -37.92 22.60 -7.48
N ALA A 261 -38.96 22.25 -8.24
CA ALA A 261 -39.37 23.01 -9.41
C ALA A 261 -39.54 24.52 -9.09
N GLY A 262 -38.92 25.36 -9.92
CA GLY A 262 -38.95 26.82 -9.78
C GLY A 262 -38.02 27.41 -8.72
N VAL A 263 -37.20 26.60 -8.03
CA VAL A 263 -36.15 27.09 -7.13
C VAL A 263 -34.91 27.42 -7.95
N SER A 264 -34.39 28.64 -7.82
CA SER A 264 -33.11 29.03 -8.42
C SER A 264 -31.97 28.81 -7.43
N ALA A 265 -30.82 28.32 -7.93
CA ALA A 265 -29.56 28.42 -7.19
C ALA A 265 -29.21 29.91 -7.01
N SER A 266 -28.91 30.31 -5.77
CA SER A 266 -28.44 31.66 -5.43
C SER A 266 -26.96 31.84 -5.73
#